data_AF-A0ABD2TTF9-F1
#
_entry.id   AF-A0ABD2TTF9-F1
#
_cell.length_a   1.000
_cell.length_b   1.000
_cell.length_c   1.000
_cell.angle_alpha   90.00
_cell.angle_beta   90.00
_cell.angle_gamma   90.00
#
_symmetry.space_group_name_H-M   'P 1'
#
loop_
_entity.id
_entity.type
_entity.pdbx_description
1 polymer ?
#
loop_
_entity_poly.entity_id
_entity_poly.type
_entity_poly.pdbx_seq_one_letter_code
_entity_poly.pdbx_strand_id
1 'polypeptide(L)'
;MASLFFRRRLSPAIISYKSLLHGGGEFYLLQGNMATEASFGICNCLRKFNSSTAARKVDFTDLTRPHTWYPHARKKSRNVFLHVGPTNSGKTYYALKQLESSSSGVYCGPLRLLAWEVAKRLNKSNVPCDLITGQEREEVEGARHKSITVEMADVTSDYDCAIIDEIQMIGCRTRGSSFTRALLGLAANELHLCGDAAAVPLVQEILKVTGDTIKVQYYERLSPLVPLKVPLGSFSKIRTGDCVVTFSRTEIYKMKV
;
A
#
# COMPACT_ATOMS: atom_id res chain seq x y z
N MET A 1 -12.20 49.95 -6.75
CA MET A 1 -13.60 49.66 -6.35
C MET A 1 -13.70 48.18 -6.04
N ALA A 2 -13.76 47.83 -4.76
CA ALA A 2 -13.87 46.45 -4.27
C ALA A 2 -15.33 46.20 -3.86
N SER A 3 -15.92 45.12 -4.37
CA SER A 3 -17.29 44.71 -4.05
C SER A 3 -17.32 43.85 -2.77
N LEU A 4 -18.02 44.38 -1.77
CA LEU A 4 -18.40 43.69 -0.53
C LEU A 4 -19.59 42.77 -0.81
N PHE A 5 -19.48 41.48 -0.48
CA PHE A 5 -20.66 40.62 -0.28
C PHE A 5 -20.58 39.90 1.07
N PHE A 6 -21.68 40.06 1.80
CA PHE A 6 -21.99 39.68 3.18
C PHE A 6 -21.78 38.18 3.48
N ARG A 7 -21.01 37.86 4.53
CA ARG A 7 -21.09 36.58 5.26
C ARG A 7 -21.99 36.76 6.49
N ARG A 8 -23.16 36.10 6.50
CA ARG A 8 -24.00 35.97 7.71
C ARG A 8 -23.36 34.94 8.67
N ARG A 9 -23.09 35.37 9.91
CA ARG A 9 -22.86 34.50 11.07
C ARG A 9 -24.22 34.07 11.64
N LEU A 10 -24.39 32.79 11.96
CA LEU A 10 -25.42 32.30 12.86
C LEU A 10 -24.74 31.59 14.04
N SER A 11 -25.09 32.00 15.25
CA SER A 11 -24.69 31.46 16.55
C SER A 11 -25.52 30.22 16.92
N PRO A 12 -25.05 29.37 17.86
CA PRO A 12 -25.71 28.11 18.18
C PRO A 12 -26.87 28.31 19.18
N ALA A 13 -28.02 27.70 18.89
CA ALA A 13 -29.14 27.59 19.83
C ALA A 13 -29.01 26.30 20.65
N ILE A 14 -29.01 26.46 21.98
CA ILE A 14 -29.13 25.41 22.99
C ILE A 14 -30.60 25.00 23.04
N ILE A 15 -30.92 23.71 22.88
CA ILE A 15 -32.24 23.17 23.20
C ILE A 15 -32.06 21.89 24.02
N SER A 16 -32.44 22.00 25.28
CA SER A 16 -32.65 20.92 26.25
C SER A 16 -34.09 20.44 26.12
N TYR A 17 -34.32 19.12 26.08
CA TYR A 17 -35.62 18.56 26.45
C TYR A 17 -35.50 17.25 27.23
N LYS A 18 -36.29 17.25 28.31
CA LYS A 18 -36.41 16.27 29.38
C LYS A 18 -37.01 14.93 28.93
N SER A 19 -36.59 13.92 29.67
CA SER A 19 -37.16 12.59 29.88
C SER A 19 -38.69 12.51 29.95
N LEU A 20 -39.26 11.48 29.33
CA LEU A 20 -40.56 10.90 29.68
C LEU A 20 -40.52 9.38 29.49
N LEU A 21 -40.51 8.67 30.62
CA LEU A 21 -40.79 7.25 30.76
C LEU A 21 -42.30 7.00 30.65
N HIS A 22 -42.70 5.86 30.10
CA HIS A 22 -43.85 4.96 30.41
C HIS A 22 -43.86 3.92 29.29
N GLY A 23 -43.90 2.59 29.49
CA GLY A 23 -44.60 1.80 30.50
C GLY A 23 -45.50 0.84 29.71
N GLY A 24 -45.35 -0.47 29.91
CA GLY A 24 -45.80 -1.52 28.99
C GLY A 24 -47.31 -1.71 28.84
N GLY A 25 -47.69 -2.59 27.90
CA GLY A 25 -49.05 -3.04 27.66
C GLY A 25 -49.09 -4.18 26.65
N GLU A 26 -49.24 -5.41 27.15
CA GLU A 26 -49.46 -6.66 26.42
C GLU A 26 -50.74 -6.62 25.58
N PHE A 27 -50.78 -7.37 24.47
CA PHE A 27 -52.06 -7.89 23.96
C PHE A 27 -51.90 -9.32 23.38
N TYR A 28 -52.95 -10.10 23.64
CA TYR A 28 -53.03 -11.56 23.79
C TYR A 28 -52.95 -12.42 22.52
N LEU A 29 -52.51 -13.66 22.74
CA LEU A 29 -52.54 -14.82 21.85
C LEU A 29 -53.98 -15.36 21.72
N LEU A 30 -54.42 -15.74 20.51
CA LEU A 30 -55.54 -16.67 20.32
C LEU A 30 -55.11 -17.81 19.40
N GLN A 31 -55.33 -19.02 19.92
CA GLN A 31 -54.94 -20.32 19.41
C GLN A 31 -56.13 -20.94 18.66
N GLY A 32 -55.90 -21.55 17.51
CA GLY A 32 -56.91 -22.32 16.77
C GLY A 32 -56.27 -23.34 15.83
N ASN A 33 -56.36 -24.61 16.21
CA ASN A 33 -55.91 -25.78 15.44
C ASN A 33 -57.01 -26.27 14.48
N MET A 34 -56.64 -26.73 13.28
CA MET A 34 -57.13 -28.00 12.70
C MET A 34 -56.30 -28.41 11.47
N ALA A 35 -56.12 -29.72 11.32
CA ALA A 35 -55.13 -30.42 10.51
C ALA A 35 -55.58 -30.73 9.06
N THR A 36 -54.62 -30.89 8.13
CA THR A 36 -54.54 -31.96 7.10
C THR A 36 -53.18 -31.94 6.38
N GLU A 37 -52.71 -33.13 5.99
CA GLU A 37 -51.36 -33.52 5.55
C GLU A 37 -50.96 -33.07 4.12
N ALA A 38 -49.66 -32.85 3.90
CA ALA A 38 -48.84 -33.49 2.83
C ALA A 38 -47.42 -32.89 2.79
N SER A 39 -46.42 -33.77 2.82
CA SER A 39 -44.99 -33.50 2.94
C SER A 39 -44.37 -32.79 1.73
N PHE A 40 -43.56 -31.77 1.95
CA PHE A 40 -42.29 -31.54 1.21
C PHE A 40 -41.46 -30.50 1.96
N GLY A 41 -40.29 -30.91 2.46
CA GLY A 41 -39.37 -30.04 3.18
C GLY A 41 -38.74 -29.02 2.24
N ILE A 42 -39.30 -27.81 2.21
CA ILE A 42 -38.63 -26.61 1.70
C ILE A 42 -38.42 -25.72 2.91
N CYS A 43 -37.17 -25.60 3.36
CA CYS A 43 -36.78 -24.63 4.37
C CYS A 43 -37.03 -23.23 3.79
N ASN A 44 -38.22 -22.69 4.08
CA ASN A 44 -38.61 -21.32 3.80
C ASN A 44 -37.79 -20.39 4.70
N CYS A 45 -36.55 -20.13 4.31
CA CYS A 45 -35.80 -18.98 4.80
C CYS A 45 -36.31 -17.74 4.05
N LEU A 46 -37.58 -17.42 4.25
CA LEU A 46 -38.19 -16.15 3.85
C LEU A 46 -37.50 -15.07 4.68
N ARG A 47 -36.41 -14.53 4.14
CA ARG A 47 -35.89 -13.22 4.55
C ARG A 47 -37.06 -12.26 4.43
N LYS A 48 -37.59 -11.83 5.58
CA LYS A 48 -38.45 -10.65 5.67
C LYS A 48 -37.65 -9.50 5.06
N PHE A 49 -37.92 -9.18 3.80
CA PHE A 49 -37.53 -7.91 3.21
C PHE A 49 -38.32 -6.86 3.98
N ASN A 50 -37.72 -6.32 5.03
CA ASN A 50 -38.22 -5.09 5.63
C ASN A 50 -38.11 -4.02 4.54
N SER A 51 -39.27 -3.61 4.03
CA SER A 51 -39.45 -2.45 3.16
C SER A 51 -39.31 -1.15 3.95
N SER A 52 -38.31 -1.07 4.83
CA SER A 52 -37.83 0.19 5.38
C SER A 52 -36.71 0.64 4.48
N THR A 53 -37.03 1.51 3.52
CA THR A 53 -36.05 2.29 2.75
C THR A 53 -35.36 3.28 3.69
N ALA A 54 -34.66 2.77 4.70
CA ALA A 54 -33.72 3.55 5.49
C ALA A 54 -32.58 3.85 4.53
N ALA A 55 -32.45 5.12 4.14
CA ALA A 55 -31.32 5.59 3.36
C ALA A 55 -30.04 5.01 4.00
N ARG A 56 -29.33 4.14 3.27
CA ARG A 56 -28.06 3.57 3.75
C ARG A 56 -27.19 4.77 4.11
N LYS A 57 -26.95 4.97 5.41
CA LYS A 57 -26.08 6.03 5.89
C LYS A 57 -24.68 5.67 5.41
N VAL A 58 -24.22 6.39 4.38
CA VAL A 58 -22.89 6.17 3.82
C VAL A 58 -21.89 6.68 4.86
N ASP A 59 -21.14 5.76 5.45
CA ASP A 59 -20.02 6.12 6.28
C ASP A 59 -18.82 6.43 5.39
N PHE A 60 -18.50 7.71 5.24
CA PHE A 60 -17.34 8.17 4.47
C PHE A 60 -16.00 7.78 5.11
N THR A 61 -16.01 7.32 6.35
CA THR A 61 -14.82 6.89 7.10
C THR A 61 -14.66 5.36 7.15
N ASP A 62 -15.55 4.61 6.50
CA ASP A 62 -15.38 3.16 6.35
C ASP A 62 -14.26 2.86 5.34
N LEU A 63 -13.07 2.57 5.88
CA LEU A 63 -11.89 2.18 5.12
C LEU A 63 -11.61 0.67 5.20
N THR A 64 -12.60 -0.15 5.56
CA THR A 64 -12.42 -1.60 5.80
C THR A 64 -12.09 -2.40 4.54
N ARG A 65 -12.41 -1.88 3.35
CA ARG A 65 -12.22 -2.57 2.06
C ARG A 65 -11.37 -1.74 1.08
N PRO A 66 -10.07 -1.51 1.37
CA PRO A 66 -9.23 -0.67 0.52
C PRO A 66 -8.98 -1.29 -0.87
N HIS A 67 -9.10 -2.61 -1.01
CA HIS A 67 -8.91 -3.31 -2.28
C HIS A 67 -9.96 -2.94 -3.34
N THR A 68 -11.16 -2.47 -2.94
CA THR A 68 -12.24 -2.09 -3.86
C THR A 68 -12.04 -0.70 -4.47
N TRP A 69 -11.13 0.11 -3.92
CA TRP A 69 -10.85 1.46 -4.42
C TRP A 69 -10.11 1.46 -5.75
N TYR A 70 -9.55 0.32 -6.15
CA TYR A 70 -8.72 0.17 -7.35
C TYR A 70 -9.37 -0.78 -8.37
N PRO A 71 -10.52 -0.42 -8.96
CA PRO A 71 -11.22 -1.30 -9.89
C PRO A 71 -10.38 -1.60 -11.14
N HIS A 72 -9.49 -0.69 -11.54
CA HIS A 72 -8.62 -0.90 -12.70
C HIS A 72 -7.66 -2.08 -12.50
N ALA A 73 -6.93 -2.08 -11.37
CA ALA A 73 -6.06 -3.20 -11.00
C ALA A 73 -6.83 -4.50 -10.77
N ARG A 74 -8.07 -4.43 -10.26
CA ARG A 74 -8.92 -5.62 -10.02
C ARG A 74 -9.50 -6.24 -11.29
N LYS A 75 -9.49 -5.55 -12.43
CA LYS A 75 -9.89 -6.13 -13.73
C LYS A 75 -8.81 -7.04 -14.31
N LYS A 76 -7.56 -6.90 -13.88
CA LYS A 76 -6.43 -7.71 -14.32
C LYS A 76 -6.16 -8.86 -13.35
N SER A 77 -5.76 -10.00 -13.90
CA SER A 77 -5.13 -11.07 -13.12
C SER A 77 -3.65 -10.74 -12.96
N ARG A 78 -3.22 -10.30 -11.77
CA ARG A 78 -1.83 -9.90 -11.53
C ARG A 78 -1.03 -11.06 -10.96
N ASN A 79 0.18 -11.25 -11.49
CA ASN A 79 1.16 -12.20 -10.98
C ASN A 79 2.15 -11.45 -10.09
N VAL A 80 2.18 -11.79 -8.80
CA VAL A 80 3.00 -11.09 -7.81
C VAL A 80 4.21 -11.94 -7.43
N PHE A 81 5.40 -11.40 -7.63
CA PHE A 81 6.67 -12.02 -7.29
C PHE A 81 7.30 -11.31 -6.08
N LEU A 82 7.42 -12.01 -4.96
CA LEU A 82 8.05 -11.48 -3.75
C LEU A 82 9.53 -11.88 -3.75
N HIS A 83 10.42 -10.94 -4.02
CA HIS A 83 11.86 -11.10 -3.90
C HIS A 83 12.31 -10.73 -2.49
N VAL A 84 12.60 -11.77 -1.70
CA VAL A 84 12.78 -11.68 -0.26
C VAL A 84 14.22 -11.99 0.12
N GLY A 85 14.87 -11.09 0.85
CA GLY A 85 16.21 -11.36 1.39
C GLY A 85 16.85 -10.14 2.04
N PRO A 86 18.00 -10.32 2.71
CA PRO A 86 18.72 -9.23 3.37
C PRO A 86 19.21 -8.18 2.36
N THR A 87 19.77 -7.09 2.86
CA THR A 87 20.51 -6.15 1.99
C THR A 87 21.71 -6.87 1.36
N ASN A 88 22.09 -6.45 0.14
CA ASN A 88 23.17 -7.07 -0.64
C ASN A 88 22.94 -8.56 -1.00
N SER A 89 21.71 -8.94 -1.34
CA SER A 89 21.34 -10.29 -1.80
C SER A 89 21.06 -10.40 -3.30
N GLY A 90 21.12 -9.29 -4.03
CA GLY A 90 20.78 -9.25 -5.45
C GLY A 90 19.27 -9.24 -5.76
N LYS A 91 18.39 -9.27 -4.75
CA LYS A 91 16.92 -9.31 -4.95
C LYS A 91 16.39 -8.26 -5.94
N THR A 92 16.79 -7.00 -5.78
CA THR A 92 16.36 -5.88 -6.62
C THR A 92 16.94 -5.96 -8.03
N TYR A 93 18.12 -6.58 -8.21
CA TYR A 93 18.75 -6.73 -9.52
C TYR A 93 17.90 -7.58 -10.46
N TYR A 94 17.37 -8.71 -9.97
CA TYR A 94 16.53 -9.59 -10.79
C TYR A 94 15.21 -8.92 -11.18
N ALA A 95 14.56 -8.22 -10.25
CA ALA A 95 13.36 -7.45 -10.55
C ALA A 95 13.63 -6.36 -11.61
N LEU A 96 14.73 -5.62 -11.47
CA LEU A 96 15.12 -4.61 -12.45
C LEU A 96 15.43 -5.19 -13.83
N LYS A 97 15.98 -6.41 -13.90
CA LYS A 97 16.19 -7.10 -15.18
C LYS A 97 14.88 -7.48 -15.86
N GLN A 98 13.88 -7.92 -15.10
CA GLN A 98 12.54 -8.14 -15.63
C GLN A 98 11.92 -6.84 -16.16
N LEU A 99 12.03 -5.76 -15.39
CA LEU A 99 11.56 -4.44 -15.82
C LEU A 99 12.24 -3.94 -17.11
N GLU A 100 13.56 -4.10 -17.22
CA GLU A 100 14.34 -3.75 -18.42
C GLU A 100 13.88 -4.55 -19.67
N SER A 101 13.45 -5.80 -19.49
CA SER A 101 12.95 -6.65 -20.59
C SER A 101 11.48 -6.43 -20.96
N SER A 102 10.72 -5.76 -20.11
CA SER A 102 9.28 -5.53 -20.31
C SER A 102 8.99 -4.41 -21.32
N SER A 103 7.83 -4.46 -22.00
CA SER A 103 7.48 -3.46 -23.01
C SER A 103 7.06 -2.10 -22.40
N SER A 104 6.53 -2.14 -21.17
CA SER A 104 6.17 -0.99 -20.36
C SER A 104 6.33 -1.32 -18.88
N GLY A 105 6.70 -0.34 -18.07
CA GLY A 105 6.80 -0.62 -16.64
C GLY A 105 7.02 0.57 -15.72
N VAL A 106 6.92 0.29 -14.43
CA VAL A 106 7.09 1.32 -13.40
C VAL A 106 7.92 0.80 -12.23
N TYR A 107 8.95 1.54 -11.85
CA TYR A 107 9.71 1.32 -10.63
C TYR A 107 9.25 2.30 -9.55
N CYS A 108 8.77 1.79 -8.41
CA CYS A 108 8.35 2.57 -7.25
C CYS A 108 9.39 2.43 -6.13
N GLY A 109 10.23 3.45 -5.96
CA GLY A 109 11.25 3.51 -4.91
C GLY A 109 10.79 4.24 -3.65
N PRO A 110 11.34 3.90 -2.46
CA PRO A 110 11.06 4.60 -1.20
C PRO A 110 11.76 5.96 -1.11
N LEU A 111 12.79 6.19 -1.92
CA LEU A 111 13.65 7.37 -1.85
C LEU A 111 13.85 7.97 -3.23
N ARG A 112 13.97 9.30 -3.27
CA ARG A 112 14.28 10.06 -4.49
C ARG A 112 15.59 9.63 -5.15
N LEU A 113 16.61 9.35 -4.33
CA LEU A 113 17.91 8.88 -4.82
C LEU A 113 17.81 7.55 -5.58
N LEU A 114 16.98 6.61 -5.08
CA LEU A 114 16.78 5.33 -5.74
C LEU A 114 15.98 5.46 -7.03
N ALA A 115 14.95 6.32 -7.05
CA ALA A 115 14.23 6.63 -8.29
C ALA A 115 15.17 7.21 -9.35
N TRP A 116 16.04 8.15 -8.96
CA TRP A 116 17.05 8.72 -9.85
C TRP A 116 18.07 7.69 -10.33
N GLU A 117 18.59 6.83 -9.45
CA GLU A 117 19.54 5.77 -9.80
C GLU A 117 18.96 4.80 -10.84
N VAL A 118 17.72 4.36 -10.63
CA VAL A 118 17.03 3.44 -11.55
C VAL A 118 16.73 4.11 -12.90
N ALA A 119 16.25 5.36 -12.90
CA ALA A 119 16.02 6.11 -14.14
C ALA A 119 17.31 6.22 -14.97
N LYS A 120 18.41 6.62 -14.32
CA LYS A 120 19.71 6.75 -14.97
C LYS A 120 20.24 5.41 -15.48
N ARG A 121 20.03 4.34 -14.71
CA ARG A 121 20.43 2.98 -15.12
C ARG A 121 19.66 2.51 -16.35
N LEU A 122 18.33 2.67 -16.38
CA LEU A 122 17.50 2.24 -17.51
C LEU A 122 17.82 3.03 -18.78
N ASN A 123 17.93 4.35 -18.67
CA ASN A 123 18.32 5.20 -19.80
C ASN A 123 19.73 4.86 -20.32
N LYS A 124 20.68 4.54 -19.43
CA LYS A 124 22.02 4.06 -19.83
C LYS A 124 21.98 2.70 -20.53
N SER A 125 20.99 1.87 -20.22
CA SER A 125 20.71 0.59 -20.89
C SER A 125 19.92 0.74 -22.20
N ASN A 126 19.70 1.95 -22.72
CA ASN A 126 18.85 2.24 -23.88
C ASN A 126 17.38 1.83 -23.70
N VAL A 127 16.87 1.85 -22.46
CA VAL A 127 15.44 1.73 -22.16
C VAL A 127 14.92 3.12 -21.75
N PRO A 128 14.23 3.85 -22.65
CA PRO A 128 13.73 5.19 -22.37
C PRO A 128 12.83 5.21 -21.14
N CYS A 129 13.26 5.94 -20.11
CA CYS A 129 12.62 5.94 -18.80
C CYS A 129 12.48 7.36 -18.23
N ASP A 130 11.24 7.73 -17.89
CA ASP A 130 10.94 8.98 -17.20
C ASP A 130 11.39 8.90 -15.73
N LEU A 131 11.82 10.03 -15.17
CA LEU A 131 12.01 10.21 -13.72
C LEU A 131 10.89 11.09 -13.18
N ILE A 132 10.07 10.58 -12.25
CA ILE A 132 8.98 11.37 -11.65
C ILE A 132 9.02 11.28 -10.13
N THR A 133 9.26 12.40 -9.48
CA THR A 133 9.31 12.53 -8.03
C THR A 133 8.43 13.68 -7.58
N GLY A 134 8.27 13.88 -6.27
CA GLY A 134 7.50 15.01 -5.76
C GLY A 134 8.12 16.39 -6.07
N GLN A 135 9.41 16.44 -6.41
CA GLN A 135 10.16 17.69 -6.62
C GLN A 135 10.67 17.87 -8.06
N GLU A 136 10.76 16.79 -8.82
CA GLU A 136 11.45 16.76 -10.10
C GLU A 136 10.72 15.82 -11.06
N ARG A 137 10.62 16.23 -12.32
CA ARG A 137 10.03 15.46 -13.41
C ARG A 137 10.89 15.64 -14.65
N GLU A 138 11.50 14.56 -15.10
CA GLU A 138 12.27 14.50 -16.35
C GLU A 138 11.58 13.48 -17.26
N GLU A 139 11.14 13.93 -18.43
CA GLU A 139 10.47 13.08 -19.41
C GLU A 139 11.41 12.79 -20.57
N VAL A 140 11.44 11.53 -20.99
CA VAL A 140 12.24 11.08 -22.13
C VAL A 140 11.29 10.76 -23.27
N GLU A 141 11.60 11.26 -24.46
CA GLU A 141 10.75 11.04 -25.63
C GLU A 141 10.57 9.53 -25.92
N GLY A 142 9.32 9.10 -26.04
CA GLY A 142 8.97 7.70 -26.29
C GLY A 142 9.10 6.77 -25.07
N ALA A 143 9.31 7.30 -23.86
CA ALA A 143 9.38 6.50 -22.64
C ALA A 143 8.09 5.71 -22.37
N ARG A 144 8.27 4.41 -22.17
CA ARG A 144 7.23 3.48 -21.68
C ARG A 144 7.53 2.98 -20.28
N HIS A 145 8.69 3.36 -19.75
CA HIS A 145 9.15 3.04 -18.41
C HIS A 145 9.16 4.29 -17.55
N LYS A 146 8.78 4.16 -16.29
CA LYS A 146 8.81 5.27 -15.33
C LYS A 146 9.54 4.84 -14.07
N SER A 147 10.45 5.66 -13.59
CA SER A 147 11.12 5.49 -12.30
C SER A 147 10.67 6.59 -11.37
N ILE A 148 10.02 6.20 -10.28
CA ILE A 148 9.26 7.14 -9.46
C ILE A 148 9.45 6.88 -7.97
N THR A 149 9.18 7.90 -7.15
CA THR A 149 8.91 7.67 -5.73
C THR A 149 7.53 7.04 -5.57
N VAL A 150 7.38 6.08 -4.65
CA VAL A 150 6.13 5.31 -4.47
C VAL A 150 4.87 6.19 -4.27
N GLU A 151 5.01 7.37 -3.68
CA GLU A 151 3.93 8.37 -3.53
C GLU A 151 3.34 8.82 -4.88
N MET A 152 4.19 8.85 -5.92
CA MET A 152 3.84 9.31 -7.27
C MET A 152 3.30 8.18 -8.14
N ALA A 153 3.05 6.99 -7.57
CA ALA A 153 2.54 5.84 -8.31
C ALA A 153 1.26 6.18 -9.06
N ASP A 154 1.24 5.93 -10.35
CA ASP A 154 0.05 6.03 -11.17
C ASP A 154 -0.70 4.69 -11.13
N VAL A 155 -1.93 4.73 -10.63
CA VAL A 155 -2.80 3.55 -10.45
C VAL A 155 -3.89 3.46 -11.52
N THR A 156 -3.88 4.36 -12.50
CA THR A 156 -4.83 4.37 -13.62
C THR A 156 -4.20 3.87 -14.91
N SER A 157 -2.88 4.02 -15.07
CA SER A 157 -2.14 3.47 -16.20
C SER A 157 -1.95 1.95 -16.12
N ASP A 158 -1.86 1.32 -17.29
CA ASP A 158 -1.49 -0.08 -17.43
C ASP A 158 0.01 -0.27 -17.60
N TYR A 159 0.54 -1.31 -16.96
CA TYR A 159 1.95 -1.69 -17.05
C TYR A 159 2.07 -3.19 -17.35
N ASP A 160 3.16 -3.59 -18.02
CA ASP A 160 3.50 -5.01 -18.10
C ASP A 160 4.23 -5.46 -16.83
N CYS A 161 5.20 -4.66 -16.39
CA CYS A 161 5.99 -4.94 -15.18
C CYS A 161 5.98 -3.75 -14.23
N ALA A 162 5.67 -3.98 -12.95
CA ALA A 162 5.80 -2.99 -11.89
C ALA A 162 6.71 -3.52 -10.78
N ILE A 163 7.57 -2.66 -10.23
CA ILE A 163 8.41 -2.95 -9.07
C ILE A 163 8.01 -2.05 -7.92
N ILE A 164 7.82 -2.62 -6.73
CA ILE A 164 7.77 -1.88 -5.46
C ILE A 164 8.98 -2.30 -4.64
N ASP A 165 9.90 -1.37 -4.41
CA ASP A 165 11.11 -1.63 -3.61
C ASP A 165 10.90 -1.29 -2.13
N GLU A 166 11.63 -1.97 -1.26
CA GLU A 166 11.50 -1.90 0.20
C GLU A 166 10.06 -2.09 0.71
N ILE A 167 9.35 -3.15 0.26
CA ILE A 167 7.92 -3.38 0.57
C ILE A 167 7.60 -3.45 2.07
N GLN A 168 8.57 -3.77 2.94
CA GLN A 168 8.37 -3.70 4.40
C GLN A 168 7.98 -2.31 4.90
N MET A 169 8.22 -1.26 4.10
CA MET A 169 7.75 0.10 4.37
C MET A 169 6.23 0.23 4.38
N ILE A 170 5.47 -0.79 3.94
CA ILE A 170 4.01 -0.87 4.15
C ILE A 170 3.63 -0.79 5.64
N GLY A 171 4.51 -1.25 6.55
CA GLY A 171 4.33 -1.13 8.00
C GLY A 171 4.67 0.27 8.56
N CYS A 172 5.12 1.22 7.73
CA CYS A 172 5.47 2.56 8.17
C CYS A 172 4.22 3.37 8.54
N ARG A 173 4.19 3.93 9.75
CA ARG A 173 3.03 4.70 10.26
C ARG A 173 2.67 5.94 9.43
N THR A 174 3.67 6.58 8.82
CA THR A 174 3.48 7.86 8.12
C THR A 174 3.42 7.71 6.60
N ARG A 175 4.19 6.77 6.04
CA ARG A 175 4.32 6.58 4.58
C ARG A 175 3.74 5.26 4.07
N GLY A 176 3.33 4.34 4.96
CA GLY A 176 2.86 3.01 4.57
C GLY A 176 1.63 3.03 3.66
N SER A 177 0.77 4.05 3.77
CA SER A 177 -0.40 4.21 2.90
C SER A 177 -0.04 4.30 1.41
N SER A 178 1.10 4.90 1.07
CA SER A 178 1.60 4.98 -0.31
C SER A 178 1.98 3.60 -0.85
N PHE A 179 2.61 2.77 -0.01
CA PHE A 179 2.95 1.38 -0.37
C PHE A 179 1.69 0.52 -0.49
N THR A 180 0.73 0.67 0.42
CA THR A 180 -0.57 -0.01 0.33
C THR A 180 -1.31 0.38 -0.95
N ARG A 181 -1.30 1.67 -1.31
CA ARG A 181 -1.89 2.17 -2.55
C ARG A 181 -1.20 1.59 -3.79
N ALA A 182 0.12 1.53 -3.81
CA ALA A 182 0.86 0.93 -4.91
C ALA A 182 0.58 -0.58 -5.03
N LEU A 183 0.65 -1.32 -3.91
CA LEU A 183 0.41 -2.77 -3.87
C LEU A 183 -1.00 -3.13 -4.36
N LEU A 184 -2.01 -2.41 -3.89
CA LEU A 184 -3.40 -2.68 -4.26
C LEU A 184 -3.80 -2.09 -5.61
N GLY A 185 -3.16 -0.99 -6.04
CA GLY A 185 -3.62 -0.13 -7.13
C GLY A 185 -2.84 -0.19 -8.42
N LEU A 186 -1.58 -0.67 -8.43
CA LEU A 186 -0.83 -0.80 -9.68
C LEU A 186 -1.46 -1.88 -10.58
N ALA A 187 -1.85 -1.47 -11.78
CA ALA A 187 -2.44 -2.33 -12.81
C ALA A 187 -1.33 -2.93 -13.70
N ALA A 188 -0.56 -3.85 -13.12
CA ALA A 188 0.54 -4.54 -13.80
C ALA A 188 0.25 -6.03 -14.04
N ASN A 189 0.70 -6.57 -15.16
CA ASN A 189 0.62 -8.02 -15.42
C ASN A 189 1.53 -8.79 -14.44
N GLU A 190 2.77 -8.29 -14.26
CA GLU A 190 3.73 -8.77 -13.27
C GLU A 190 4.04 -7.67 -12.24
N LEU A 191 3.89 -7.98 -10.95
CA LEU A 191 4.18 -7.10 -9.84
C LEU A 191 5.31 -7.68 -8.98
N HIS A 192 6.48 -7.08 -9.05
CA HIS A 192 7.67 -7.49 -8.31
C HIS A 192 7.80 -6.68 -7.03
N LEU A 193 7.78 -7.37 -5.89
CA LEU A 193 7.94 -6.77 -4.57
C LEU A 193 9.33 -7.13 -4.05
N CYS A 194 10.19 -6.15 -3.80
CA CYS A 194 11.51 -6.37 -3.22
C CYS A 194 11.49 -5.95 -1.75
N GLY A 195 11.99 -6.79 -0.84
CA GLY A 195 12.09 -6.41 0.55
C GLY A 195 12.52 -7.51 1.51
N ASP A 196 12.23 -7.29 2.78
CA ASP A 196 12.58 -8.19 3.88
C ASP A 196 11.55 -9.30 4.11
N ALA A 197 11.99 -10.42 4.68
CA ALA A 197 11.13 -11.57 4.99
C ALA A 197 10.00 -11.24 5.97
N ALA A 198 10.19 -10.25 6.84
CA ALA A 198 9.16 -9.81 7.78
C ALA A 198 7.88 -9.29 7.10
N ALA A 199 7.97 -8.81 5.85
CA ALA A 199 6.81 -8.28 5.12
C ALA A 199 5.93 -9.39 4.50
N VAL A 200 6.47 -10.60 4.34
CA VAL A 200 5.82 -11.69 3.58
C VAL A 200 4.44 -12.06 4.14
N PRO A 201 4.25 -12.31 5.46
CA PRO A 201 2.95 -12.73 5.98
C PRO A 201 1.86 -11.69 5.74
N LEU A 202 2.18 -10.42 5.96
CA LEU A 202 1.23 -9.32 5.74
C LEU A 202 0.85 -9.19 4.27
N VAL A 203 1.84 -9.23 3.36
CA VAL A 203 1.59 -9.13 1.92
C VAL A 203 0.74 -10.31 1.42
N GLN A 204 1.02 -11.53 1.89
CA GLN A 204 0.24 -12.70 1.53
C GLN A 204 -1.23 -12.59 1.94
N GLU A 205 -1.51 -12.14 3.16
CA GLU A 205 -2.90 -11.95 3.62
C GLU A 205 -3.63 -10.85 2.83
N ILE A 206 -2.94 -9.75 2.49
CA ILE A 206 -3.52 -8.69 1.65
C ILE A 206 -3.87 -9.23 0.26
N LEU A 207 -2.94 -9.95 -0.38
CA LEU A 207 -3.09 -10.45 -1.75
C LEU A 207 -4.08 -11.63 -1.85
N LYS A 208 -4.28 -12.36 -0.75
CA LYS A 208 -5.32 -13.39 -0.66
C LYS A 208 -6.72 -12.81 -0.82
N VAL A 209 -6.95 -11.59 -0.33
CA VAL A 209 -8.24 -10.89 -0.49
C VAL A 209 -8.46 -10.41 -1.93
N THR A 210 -7.40 -10.05 -2.64
CA THR A 210 -7.49 -9.59 -4.04
C THR A 210 -7.55 -10.73 -5.05
N GLY A 211 -7.17 -11.95 -4.65
CA GLY A 211 -7.12 -13.11 -5.54
C GLY A 211 -5.93 -13.08 -6.51
N ASP A 212 -4.88 -12.30 -6.20
CA ASP A 212 -3.67 -12.26 -7.01
C ASP A 212 -2.85 -13.56 -6.86
N THR A 213 -2.13 -13.97 -7.91
CA THR A 213 -1.24 -15.14 -7.84
C THR A 213 0.08 -14.74 -7.20
N ILE A 214 0.58 -15.50 -6.23
CA ILE A 214 1.77 -15.12 -5.43
C ILE A 214 2.88 -16.16 -5.59
N LYS A 215 4.10 -15.72 -5.92
CA LYS A 215 5.32 -16.53 -5.90
C LYS A 215 6.39 -15.87 -5.05
N VAL A 216 6.84 -16.55 -3.99
CA VAL A 216 7.91 -16.05 -3.11
C VAL A 216 9.25 -16.64 -3.54
N GLN A 217 10.26 -15.79 -3.66
CA GLN A 217 11.63 -16.12 -4.04
C GLN A 217 12.57 -15.63 -2.94
N TYR A 218 13.29 -16.55 -2.31
CA TYR A 218 14.23 -16.24 -1.24
C TYR A 218 15.65 -16.06 -1.79
N TYR A 219 16.34 -15.04 -1.29
CA TYR A 219 17.70 -14.66 -1.68
C TYR A 219 18.59 -14.62 -0.45
N GLU A 220 19.78 -15.19 -0.56
CA GLU A 220 20.81 -15.12 0.47
C GLU A 220 21.77 -13.96 0.23
N ARG A 221 22.51 -13.55 1.26
CA ARG A 221 23.47 -12.46 1.14
C ARG A 221 24.65 -12.88 0.25
N LEU A 222 25.01 -12.04 -0.72
CA LEU A 222 26.09 -12.32 -1.67
C LEU A 222 27.47 -12.39 -1.00
N SER A 223 27.66 -11.63 0.08
CA SER A 223 28.88 -11.64 0.87
C SER A 223 28.57 -11.88 2.35
N PRO A 224 29.44 -12.56 3.11
CA PRO A 224 29.21 -12.81 4.52
C PRO A 224 29.27 -11.52 5.35
N LEU A 225 28.44 -11.44 6.41
CA LEU A 225 28.50 -10.38 7.42
C LEU A 225 28.95 -11.00 8.74
N VAL A 226 30.18 -10.73 9.14
CA VAL A 226 30.74 -11.27 10.38
C VAL A 226 30.93 -10.11 11.38
N PRO A 227 30.21 -10.11 12.52
CA PRO A 227 30.44 -9.11 13.54
C PRO A 227 31.82 -9.32 14.20
N LEU A 228 32.53 -8.22 14.47
CA LEU A 228 33.77 -8.28 15.23
C LEU A 228 33.49 -8.71 16.67
N LYS A 229 34.39 -9.52 17.24
CA LYS A 229 34.29 -9.99 18.64
C LYS A 229 34.58 -8.90 19.67
N VAL A 230 35.31 -7.86 19.26
CA VAL A 230 35.73 -6.75 20.12
C VAL A 230 35.31 -5.42 19.49
N PRO A 231 34.92 -4.43 20.31
CA PRO A 231 34.62 -3.09 19.81
C PRO A 231 35.89 -2.43 19.27
N LEU A 232 35.70 -1.39 18.44
CA LEU A 232 36.81 -0.61 17.87
C LEU A 232 37.73 -0.02 18.95
N GLY A 233 37.16 0.39 20.09
CA GLY A 233 37.89 1.02 21.19
C GLY A 233 38.15 2.50 20.91
N SER A 234 39.35 2.83 20.41
CA SER A 234 39.74 4.22 20.10
C SER A 234 39.58 4.54 18.61
N PHE A 235 39.21 5.78 18.30
CA PHE A 235 39.09 6.29 16.93
C PHE A 235 40.42 6.31 16.17
N SER A 236 41.56 6.27 16.86
CA SER A 236 42.88 6.12 16.21
C SER A 236 43.05 4.81 15.44
N LYS A 237 42.16 3.83 15.65
CA LYS A 237 42.18 2.52 14.99
C LYS A 237 41.32 2.45 13.72
N ILE A 238 40.68 3.55 13.33
CA ILE A 238 39.89 3.66 12.09
C ILE A 238 40.81 3.41 10.89
N ARG A 239 40.31 2.63 9.92
CA ARG A 239 41.01 2.29 8.67
C ARG A 239 40.23 2.77 7.46
N THR A 240 40.90 2.84 6.32
CA THR A 240 40.26 3.13 5.04
C THR A 240 39.14 2.12 4.77
N GLY A 241 37.93 2.61 4.53
CA GLY A 241 36.72 1.80 4.29
C GLY A 241 35.80 1.67 5.51
N ASP A 242 36.23 2.06 6.70
CA ASP A 242 35.36 2.07 7.89
C ASP A 242 34.29 3.18 7.76
N CYS A 243 33.06 2.86 8.17
CA CYS A 243 31.95 3.81 8.24
C CYS A 243 31.48 3.95 9.69
N VAL A 244 31.68 5.13 10.28
CA VAL A 244 31.20 5.45 11.63
C VAL A 244 29.79 6.01 11.53
N VAL A 245 28.82 5.23 11.99
CA VAL A 245 27.40 5.63 12.02
C VAL A 245 27.10 6.27 13.37
N THR A 246 26.53 7.49 13.35
CA THR A 246 26.05 8.20 14.55
C THR A 246 24.58 8.53 14.37
N PHE A 247 23.87 8.71 15.49
CA PHE A 247 22.41 8.90 15.48
C PHE A 247 22.00 10.35 15.72
N SER A 248 22.96 11.28 15.84
CA SER A 248 22.70 12.71 15.98
C SER A 248 23.62 13.56 15.11
N ARG A 249 23.09 14.68 14.60
CA ARG A 249 23.89 15.64 13.82
C ARG A 249 25.03 16.22 14.65
N THR A 250 24.80 16.46 15.95
CA THR A 250 25.82 16.98 16.86
C THR A 250 27.00 16.02 17.01
N GLU A 251 26.75 14.71 17.10
CA GLU A 251 27.83 13.70 17.13
C GLU A 251 28.62 13.68 15.82
N ILE A 252 27.95 13.80 14.66
CA ILE A 252 28.65 13.88 13.36
C ILE A 252 29.68 15.01 13.37
N TYR A 253 29.30 16.21 13.82
CA TYR A 253 30.22 17.35 13.86
C TYR A 253 31.34 17.18 14.89
N LYS A 254 31.07 16.53 16.03
CA LYS A 254 32.11 16.21 17.02
C LYS A 254 33.12 15.20 16.49
N MET A 255 32.69 14.31 15.61
CA MET A 255 33.52 13.26 15.00
C MET A 255 34.27 13.74 13.77
N LYS A 256 33.78 14.78 13.10
CA LYS A 256 34.39 15.42 11.93
C LYS A 256 35.41 16.47 12.39
N VAL A 257 36.46 16.02 13.07
CA VAL A 257 37.65 16.81 13.42
C VAL A 257 38.78 16.43 12.47
#